data_AF-A0A6V8EZ09-F1
#
_entry.id   AF-A0A6V8EZ09-F1
#
_cell.length_a   1.000
_cell.length_b   1.000
_cell.length_c   1.000
_cell.angle_alpha   90.00
_cell.angle_beta   90.00
_cell.angle_gamma   90.00
#
_symmetry.space_group_name_H-M   'P 1'
#
loop_
_entity.id
_entity.type
_entity.pdbx_description
1 polymer ?
#
loop_
_entity_poly.entity_id
_entity_poly.type
_entity_poly.pdbx_seq_one_letter_code
_entity_poly.pdbx_strand_id
1 'polypeptide(L)'
;MAIDKHVNTLWGSGIPLIVGDCYRGQDHIRDILYAWDLAGRIVQKALGTFPVLLSGGLVTQGSGDTLNITPASGLVSYDVSIPNDWTVVPPAELAAVMTRLVQSIQQTNLAIASATLNGVATNYVKLRYAETNGNTRQRAKAAGVYAYELVPSFTIVVNTTVPTDYDIVLATFVGNTGGTFAITQRISEDV
;
A
#
# COMPACT_ATOMS: atom_id res chain seq x y z
N MET A 1 9.46 -19.22 -14.08
CA MET A 1 9.34 -18.42 -15.30
C MET A 1 10.74 -18.02 -15.70
N ALA A 2 11.19 -18.44 -16.88
CA ALA A 2 12.57 -18.31 -17.31
C ALA A 2 12.93 -16.84 -17.53
N ILE A 3 14.09 -16.43 -16.99
CA ILE A 3 14.79 -15.22 -17.41
C ILE A 3 15.25 -15.51 -18.84
N ASP A 4 14.46 -15.10 -19.82
CA ASP A 4 14.81 -15.28 -21.22
C ASP A 4 15.66 -14.10 -21.68
N LYS A 5 16.95 -14.40 -21.88
CA LYS A 5 17.91 -13.52 -22.52
C LYS A 5 17.60 -13.48 -24.02
N HIS A 6 16.70 -12.60 -24.44
CA HIS A 6 16.58 -12.23 -25.85
C HIS A 6 17.17 -10.85 -26.11
N VAL A 7 18.51 -10.84 -26.12
CA VAL A 7 19.29 -10.00 -27.02
C VAL A 7 18.94 -10.46 -28.44
N ASN A 8 17.90 -9.89 -29.04
CA ASN A 8 17.66 -10.08 -30.48
C ASN A 8 17.22 -8.75 -31.10
N THR A 9 18.24 -7.97 -31.38
CA THR A 9 18.23 -6.65 -32.02
C THR A 9 17.85 -6.81 -33.50
N LEU A 10 16.72 -6.25 -33.93
CA LEU A 10 16.44 -6.04 -35.35
C LEU A 10 17.19 -4.79 -35.82
N TRP A 11 18.19 -4.96 -36.69
CA TRP A 11 19.02 -3.89 -37.23
C TRP A 11 18.49 -3.43 -38.60
N GLY A 12 18.21 -2.14 -38.73
CA GLY A 12 18.21 -1.44 -40.03
C GLY A 12 19.59 -0.84 -40.30
N SER A 13 20.03 -0.84 -41.56
CA SER A 13 21.40 -0.55 -42.00
C SER A 13 21.99 0.73 -41.41
N GLY A 14 22.81 0.57 -40.38
CA GLY A 14 23.81 1.54 -39.96
C GLY A 14 23.38 2.60 -38.95
N ILE A 15 22.10 2.67 -38.57
CA ILE A 15 21.65 3.46 -37.41
C ILE A 15 20.52 2.71 -36.73
N PRO A 16 20.60 2.41 -35.43
CA PRO A 16 19.42 1.96 -34.72
C PRO A 16 18.42 3.12 -34.68
N LEU A 17 17.26 2.93 -35.30
CA LEU A 17 16.29 4.02 -35.50
C LEU A 17 15.69 4.55 -34.18
N ILE A 18 15.93 3.88 -33.04
CA ILE A 18 15.71 4.37 -31.68
C ILE A 18 16.73 3.69 -30.74
N VAL A 19 18.01 4.08 -30.75
CA VAL A 19 18.97 3.69 -29.69
C VAL A 19 19.52 4.94 -29.02
N GLY A 20 18.83 5.35 -27.98
CA GLY A 20 19.33 5.07 -26.64
C GLY A 20 18.27 4.22 -25.97
N ASP A 21 18.68 3.43 -25.00
CA ASP A 21 17.87 2.63 -24.08
C ASP A 21 16.94 3.56 -23.25
N CYS A 22 16.03 4.23 -23.94
CA CYS A 22 14.94 4.98 -23.39
C CYS A 22 13.87 3.96 -22.99
N TYR A 23 14.25 3.06 -22.06
CA TYR A 23 13.34 2.57 -21.03
C TYR A 23 12.38 3.71 -20.75
N ARG A 24 11.15 3.58 -21.23
CA ARG A 24 10.16 4.62 -21.00
C ARG A 24 10.09 4.75 -19.48
N GLY A 25 9.75 5.93 -18.95
CA GLY A 25 9.53 6.06 -17.50
C GLY A 25 8.63 4.93 -16.95
N GLN A 26 7.77 4.39 -17.81
CA GLN A 26 6.94 3.20 -17.62
C GLN A 26 7.70 1.92 -17.26
N ASP A 27 8.77 1.57 -17.97
CA ASP A 27 9.58 0.35 -17.73
C ASP A 27 10.27 0.45 -16.37
N HIS A 28 10.91 1.58 -16.08
CA HIS A 28 11.54 1.82 -14.79
C HIS A 28 10.54 1.77 -13.64
N ILE A 29 9.34 2.34 -13.82
CA ILE A 29 8.29 2.27 -12.80
C ILE A 29 7.84 0.82 -12.60
N ARG A 30 7.67 0.06 -13.67
CA ARG A 30 7.28 -1.34 -13.61
C ARG A 30 8.32 -2.18 -12.86
N ASP A 31 9.61 -2.00 -13.18
CA ASP A 31 10.70 -2.73 -12.52
C ASP A 31 10.80 -2.39 -11.03
N ILE A 32 10.63 -1.11 -10.68
CA ILE A 32 10.57 -0.66 -9.27
C ILE A 32 9.39 -1.30 -8.54
N LEU A 33 8.20 -1.30 -9.14
CA LEU A 33 7.01 -1.92 -8.56
C LEU A 33 7.20 -3.42 -8.33
N TYR A 34 7.78 -4.14 -9.30
CA TYR A 34 8.12 -5.55 -9.14
C TYR A 34 9.18 -5.80 -8.06
N ALA A 35 10.20 -4.95 -7.96
CA ALA A 35 11.22 -5.07 -6.92
C ALA A 35 10.62 -4.87 -5.52
N TRP A 36 9.71 -3.91 -5.36
CA TRP A 36 8.98 -3.71 -4.11
C TRP A 36 8.08 -4.89 -3.75
N ASP A 37 7.30 -5.40 -4.72
CA ASP A 37 6.46 -6.57 -4.52
C ASP A 37 7.28 -7.80 -4.09
N LEU A 38 8.38 -8.06 -4.79
CA LEU A 38 9.28 -9.17 -4.46
C LEU A 38 9.85 -9.03 -3.04
N ALA A 39 10.30 -7.84 -2.66
CA ALA A 39 10.79 -7.58 -1.30
C ALA A 39 9.70 -7.83 -0.24
N GLY A 40 8.48 -7.33 -0.49
CA GLY A 40 7.33 -7.55 0.40
C GLY A 40 6.99 -9.03 0.56
N ARG A 41 6.96 -9.79 -0.54
CA ARG A 41 6.68 -11.24 -0.51
C ARG A 41 7.75 -12.05 0.21
N ILE A 42 9.04 -11.69 0.06
CA ILE A 42 10.12 -12.37 0.79
C ILE A 42 9.94 -12.20 2.29
N VAL A 43 9.67 -10.98 2.75
CA VAL A 43 9.45 -10.69 4.17
C VAL A 43 8.18 -11.39 4.67
N GLN A 44 7.08 -11.34 3.91
CA GLN A 44 5.85 -12.04 4.26
C GLN A 44 6.05 -13.56 4.37
N LYS A 45 6.78 -14.18 3.43
CA LYS A 45 7.07 -15.62 3.46
C LYS A 45 7.97 -15.99 4.63
N ALA A 46 8.92 -15.14 5.00
CA ALA A 46 9.77 -15.37 6.16
C ALA A 46 8.97 -15.29 7.48
N LEU A 47 7.89 -14.50 7.51
CA LEU A 47 7.10 -14.21 8.72
C LEU A 47 5.68 -14.84 8.72
N GLY A 48 5.37 -15.64 7.70
CA GLY A 48 4.39 -16.73 7.71
C GLY A 48 2.90 -16.41 7.72
N THR A 49 2.43 -15.25 8.18
CA THR A 49 0.99 -15.13 8.53
C THR A 49 0.46 -13.70 8.37
N PHE A 50 -0.48 -13.47 7.45
CA PHE A 50 -1.23 -12.21 7.24
C PHE A 50 -0.38 -10.99 6.84
N PRO A 51 -0.98 -9.81 6.54
CA PRO A 51 -0.27 -8.54 6.57
C PRO A 51 0.45 -8.37 7.92
N VAL A 52 1.77 -8.59 7.89
CA VAL A 52 2.62 -8.64 9.08
C VAL A 52 2.89 -7.24 9.60
N LEU A 53 2.63 -7.01 10.88
CA LEU A 53 3.15 -5.85 11.59
C LEU A 53 4.61 -6.13 11.95
N LEU A 54 5.53 -5.30 11.47
CA LEU A 54 6.96 -5.43 11.71
C LEU A 54 7.38 -4.70 12.99
N SER A 55 6.70 -3.61 13.34
CA SER A 55 7.00 -2.84 14.56
C SER A 55 5.90 -1.84 14.91
N GLY A 56 5.74 -1.56 16.22
CA GLY A 56 4.98 -0.41 16.71
C GLY A 56 3.46 -0.58 16.70
N GLY A 57 2.71 0.49 16.39
CA GLY A 57 1.26 0.43 16.23
C GLY A 57 0.43 0.28 17.50
N LEU A 58 0.97 0.66 18.66
CA LEU A 58 0.25 0.63 19.93
C LEU A 58 -0.89 1.65 19.90
N VAL A 59 -2.12 1.16 20.10
CA VAL A 59 -3.32 2.00 20.15
C VAL A 59 -3.75 2.26 21.58
N THR A 60 -3.83 3.51 22.02
CA THR A 60 -4.34 3.86 23.36
C THR A 60 -5.48 4.86 23.27
N GLN A 61 -6.23 5.00 24.36
CA GLN A 61 -7.24 6.03 24.46
C GLN A 61 -6.59 7.42 24.52
N GLY A 62 -7.11 8.35 23.72
CA GLY A 62 -6.79 9.77 23.75
C GLY A 62 -7.74 10.55 24.65
N SER A 63 -7.86 11.85 24.40
CA SER A 63 -8.84 12.69 25.11
C SER A 63 -10.26 12.38 24.63
N GLY A 64 -11.17 12.07 25.56
CA GLY A 64 -12.57 11.74 25.25
C GLY A 64 -12.68 10.59 24.26
N ASP A 65 -13.40 10.83 23.16
CA ASP A 65 -13.70 9.84 22.12
C ASP A 65 -12.61 9.80 21.04
N THR A 66 -11.34 9.80 21.43
CA THR A 66 -10.22 9.79 20.48
C THR A 66 -9.21 8.69 20.78
N LEU A 67 -8.35 8.40 19.81
CA LEU A 67 -7.27 7.41 19.92
C LEU A 67 -5.90 8.05 19.75
N ASN A 68 -4.92 7.54 20.48
CA ASN A 68 -3.51 7.77 20.23
C ASN A 68 -2.92 6.50 19.61
N ILE A 69 -2.04 6.66 18.62
CA ILE A 69 -1.42 5.54 17.90
C ILE A 69 0.07 5.84 17.77
N THR A 70 0.93 4.95 18.27
CA THR A 70 2.37 5.09 18.08
C THR A 70 2.75 4.84 16.61
N PRO A 71 3.94 5.28 16.15
CA PRO A 71 4.42 4.93 14.82
C PRO A 71 4.36 3.41 14.62
N ALA A 72 3.97 2.98 13.42
CA ALA A 72 3.84 1.58 13.07
C ALA A 72 4.53 1.30 11.73
N SER A 73 5.04 0.10 11.53
CA SER A 73 5.51 -0.35 10.22
C SER A 73 5.07 -1.78 9.97
N GLY A 74 4.67 -2.09 8.74
CA GLY A 74 4.20 -3.42 8.38
C GLY A 74 3.98 -3.59 6.88
N LEU A 75 3.49 -4.76 6.48
CA LEU A 75 3.23 -5.10 5.07
C LEU A 75 1.72 -5.17 4.79
N VAL A 76 1.29 -4.62 3.67
CA VAL A 76 -0.10 -4.73 3.16
C VAL A 76 -0.12 -5.08 1.69
N SER A 77 -1.21 -5.71 1.25
CA SER A 77 -1.53 -5.83 -0.17
C SER A 77 -2.14 -4.51 -0.67
N TYR A 78 -1.92 -4.20 -1.95
CA TYR A 78 -2.58 -3.09 -2.64
C TYR A 78 -2.76 -3.40 -4.12
N ASP A 79 -3.83 -2.85 -4.70
CA ASP A 79 -4.09 -2.91 -6.13
C ASP A 79 -3.28 -1.81 -6.81
N VAL A 80 -2.73 -2.12 -7.98
CA VAL A 80 -1.99 -1.16 -8.79
C VAL A 80 -2.27 -1.39 -10.26
N SER A 81 -2.35 -0.29 -11.02
CA SER A 81 -2.43 -0.33 -12.49
C SER A 81 -1.04 -0.12 -13.08
N ILE A 82 -0.55 -1.12 -13.81
CA ILE A 82 0.80 -1.14 -14.37
C ILE A 82 0.69 -1.02 -15.89
N PRO A 83 1.49 -0.18 -16.55
CA PRO A 83 1.57 -0.17 -18.02
C PRO A 83 1.89 -1.59 -18.52
N ASN A 84 1.18 -2.10 -19.53
CA ASN A 84 1.30 -3.47 -20.05
C ASN A 84 1.85 -3.54 -21.48
N ASP A 85 1.84 -2.44 -22.22
CA ASP A 85 2.29 -2.39 -23.62
C ASP A 85 3.29 -1.25 -23.85
N TRP A 86 4.20 -1.45 -24.79
CA TRP A 86 5.25 -0.51 -25.19
C TRP A 86 4.93 0.17 -26.52
N THR A 87 3.99 -0.38 -27.28
CA THR A 87 3.70 -0.02 -28.67
C THR A 87 2.53 0.96 -28.80
N VAL A 88 1.62 1.00 -27.82
CA VAL A 88 0.43 1.86 -27.82
C VAL A 88 0.64 3.08 -26.91
N VAL A 89 0.11 4.24 -27.31
CA VAL A 89 0.15 5.48 -26.53
C VAL A 89 -1.26 6.10 -26.43
N PRO A 90 -1.85 6.21 -25.22
CA PRO A 90 -1.39 5.62 -23.96
C PRO A 90 -1.43 4.08 -24.01
N PRO A 91 -0.64 3.37 -23.19
CA PRO A 91 -0.46 1.94 -23.22
C PRO A 91 -1.68 1.31 -22.55
N ALA A 92 -1.91 0.03 -22.82
CA ALA A 92 -2.88 -0.70 -22.00
C ALA A 92 -2.38 -0.77 -20.55
N GLU A 93 -3.28 -0.70 -19.59
CA GLU A 93 -2.98 -0.91 -18.16
C GLU A 93 -3.36 -2.35 -17.77
N LEU A 94 -2.54 -2.97 -16.93
CA LEU A 94 -2.78 -4.26 -16.29
C LEU A 94 -3.03 -4.02 -14.81
N ALA A 95 -4.18 -4.45 -14.31
CA ALA A 95 -4.45 -4.51 -12.89
C ALA A 95 -3.63 -5.64 -12.25
N ALA A 96 -2.91 -5.33 -11.18
CA ALA A 96 -2.12 -6.28 -10.41
C ALA A 96 -2.31 -6.05 -8.91
N VAL A 97 -2.11 -7.10 -8.11
CA VAL A 97 -2.05 -7.02 -6.65
C VAL A 97 -0.61 -7.19 -6.20
N MET A 98 -0.11 -6.21 -5.45
CA MET A 98 1.27 -6.18 -4.97
C MET A 98 1.33 -6.04 -3.45
N THR A 99 2.43 -6.49 -2.85
CA THR A 99 2.71 -6.34 -1.42
C THR A 99 3.67 -5.18 -1.18
N ARG A 100 3.39 -4.31 -0.20
CA ARG A 100 4.23 -3.15 0.11
C ARG A 100 4.40 -2.90 1.60
N LEU A 101 5.58 -2.38 1.95
CA LEU A 101 5.86 -1.81 3.27
C LEU A 101 5.11 -0.48 3.44
N VAL A 102 4.29 -0.42 4.48
CA VAL A 102 3.64 0.79 4.98
C VAL A 102 4.25 1.21 6.31
N GLN A 103 4.34 2.51 6.53
CA GLN A 103 4.88 3.09 7.75
C GLN A 103 3.95 4.20 8.21
N SER A 104 3.34 4.10 9.39
CA SER A 104 2.57 5.19 9.96
C SER A 104 3.42 6.08 10.85
N ILE A 105 3.19 7.39 10.75
CA ILE A 105 3.64 8.33 11.77
C ILE A 105 2.73 8.23 13.00
N GLN A 106 3.21 8.78 14.12
CA GLN A 106 2.41 8.92 15.34
C GLN A 106 1.11 9.69 15.05
N GLN A 107 0.00 9.21 15.61
CA GLN A 107 -1.27 9.94 15.65
C GLN A 107 -1.60 10.27 17.10
N THR A 108 -2.07 11.50 17.33
CA THR A 108 -2.48 11.99 18.64
C THR A 108 -3.91 12.50 18.54
N ASN A 109 -4.79 12.05 19.45
CA ASN A 109 -6.21 12.38 19.48
C ASN A 109 -6.92 12.20 18.12
N LEU A 110 -6.63 11.08 17.44
CA LEU A 110 -7.33 10.71 16.21
C LEU A 110 -8.81 10.53 16.50
N ALA A 111 -9.65 11.30 15.81
CA ALA A 111 -11.10 11.18 15.90
C ALA A 111 -11.57 9.85 15.30
N ILE A 112 -12.53 9.19 15.96
CA ILE A 112 -13.09 7.91 15.52
C ILE A 112 -14.47 8.07 14.90
N ALA A 113 -14.71 9.13 14.13
CA ALA A 113 -16.04 9.50 13.63
C ALA A 113 -16.80 8.38 12.88
N SER A 114 -16.09 7.41 12.32
CA SER A 114 -16.65 6.26 11.60
C SER A 114 -16.81 4.99 12.47
N ALA A 115 -16.50 5.05 13.76
CA ALA A 115 -16.67 3.96 14.72
C ALA A 115 -18.11 3.91 15.26
N THR A 116 -18.61 2.71 15.55
CA THR A 116 -19.90 2.50 16.20
C THR A 116 -19.70 2.31 17.70
N LEU A 117 -20.28 3.21 18.51
CA LEU A 117 -20.11 3.26 19.97
C LEU A 117 -21.38 2.81 20.71
N ASN A 118 -21.77 1.54 20.55
CA ASN A 118 -22.98 0.96 21.13
C ASN A 118 -22.73 -0.11 22.20
N GLY A 119 -21.47 -0.30 22.63
CA GLY A 119 -21.08 -1.31 23.61
C GLY A 119 -21.10 -2.75 23.12
N VAL A 120 -21.36 -2.98 21.82
CA VAL A 120 -21.48 -4.33 21.23
C VAL A 120 -20.65 -4.48 19.97
N ALA A 121 -20.64 -3.47 19.09
CA ALA A 121 -19.94 -3.53 17.82
C ALA A 121 -18.42 -3.49 18.02
N THR A 122 -17.73 -4.44 17.41
CA THR A 122 -16.27 -4.42 17.31
C THR A 122 -15.85 -3.42 16.25
N ASN A 123 -15.05 -2.44 16.66
CA ASN A 123 -14.37 -1.51 15.77
C ASN A 123 -12.93 -1.96 15.56
N TYR A 124 -12.44 -1.78 14.34
CA TYR A 124 -11.09 -2.11 13.93
C TYR A 124 -10.31 -0.83 13.68
N VAL A 125 -9.12 -0.73 14.26
CA VAL A 125 -8.13 0.29 13.94
C VAL A 125 -7.15 -0.33 12.96
N LYS A 126 -7.16 0.18 11.73
CA LYS A 126 -6.48 -0.44 10.60
C LYS A 126 -5.52 0.54 9.94
N LEU A 127 -4.34 0.05 9.58
CA LEU A 127 -3.44 0.73 8.66
C LEU A 127 -3.66 0.16 7.27
N ARG A 128 -3.98 1.03 6.30
CA ARG A 128 -4.29 0.66 4.92
C ARG A 128 -3.38 1.42 3.96
N TYR A 129 -2.96 0.78 2.87
CA TYR A 129 -2.35 1.49 1.75
C TYR A 129 -3.43 2.34 1.07
N ALA A 130 -3.22 3.65 1.03
CA ALA A 130 -4.18 4.57 0.48
C ALA A 130 -3.70 5.00 -0.90
N GLU A 131 -3.86 4.13 -1.91
CA GLU A 131 -3.66 4.59 -3.28
C GLU A 131 -4.64 5.75 -3.51
N THR A 132 -4.12 6.98 -3.55
CA THR A 132 -4.97 8.13 -3.87
C THR A 132 -5.11 8.14 -5.37
N ASN A 133 -6.02 7.30 -5.88
CA ASN A 133 -6.38 7.30 -7.28
C ASN A 133 -6.87 8.71 -7.62
N GLY A 134 -6.05 9.48 -8.34
CA GLY A 134 -6.37 10.86 -8.72
C GLY A 134 -5.63 12.01 -8.04
N ASN A 135 -4.59 11.80 -7.22
CA ASN A 135 -3.71 12.92 -6.85
C ASN A 135 -2.75 13.25 -8.01
N THR A 136 -3.31 14.01 -8.95
CA THR A 136 -2.70 14.73 -10.07
C THR A 136 -1.23 15.09 -9.86
N ARG A 137 -0.34 14.34 -10.51
CA ARG A 137 0.94 14.86 -10.98
C ARG A 137 1.05 14.65 -12.47
N GLN A 138 0.37 15.54 -13.20
CA GLN A 138 0.56 15.71 -14.63
C GLN A 138 2.03 16.09 -14.88
N ARG A 139 2.85 15.15 -15.33
CA ARG A 139 4.04 15.52 -16.12
C ARG A 139 3.66 15.37 -17.58
N ALA A 140 3.52 16.50 -18.27
CA ALA A 140 3.49 16.50 -19.73
C ALA A 140 4.84 15.92 -20.22
N LYS A 141 4.81 14.70 -20.73
CA LYS A 141 5.83 14.18 -21.65
C LYS A 141 5.18 13.95 -23.00
N ALA A 142 6.02 13.85 -24.04
CA ALA A 142 5.69 14.00 -25.46
C ALA A 142 4.46 13.24 -26.01
N ALA A 143 3.88 12.27 -25.29
CA ALA A 143 2.54 11.76 -25.54
C ALA A 143 1.96 11.06 -24.29
N GLY A 144 0.92 11.64 -23.67
CA GLY A 144 0.09 11.03 -22.62
C GLY A 144 0.31 11.50 -21.18
N VAL A 145 -0.69 11.26 -20.32
CA VAL A 145 -0.67 11.52 -18.86
C VAL A 145 -0.68 10.17 -18.14
N TYR A 146 0.29 9.92 -17.26
CA TYR A 146 0.35 8.74 -16.40
C TYR A 146 0.41 9.16 -14.94
N ALA A 147 -0.47 8.61 -14.11
CA ALA A 147 -0.40 8.76 -12.66
C ALA A 147 0.36 7.56 -12.09
N TYR A 148 1.47 7.81 -11.39
CA TYR A 148 2.18 6.78 -10.63
C TYR A 148 2.59 7.34 -9.28
N GLU A 149 2.42 6.53 -8.23
CA GLU A 149 2.72 6.93 -6.86
C GLU A 149 4.18 6.62 -6.52
N LEU A 150 5.01 7.66 -6.48
CA LEU A 150 6.42 7.55 -6.07
C LEU A 150 6.59 7.43 -4.56
N VAL A 151 5.68 8.02 -3.79
CA VAL A 151 5.76 8.11 -2.33
C VAL A 151 4.61 7.28 -1.76
N PRO A 152 4.89 6.20 -1.03
CA PRO A 152 3.82 5.41 -0.42
C PRO A 152 2.98 6.29 0.49
N SER A 153 1.67 6.34 0.24
CA SER A 153 0.70 6.92 1.15
C SER A 153 -0.12 5.83 1.84
N PHE A 154 -0.39 6.06 3.10
CA PHE A 154 -1.12 5.16 3.96
C PHE A 154 -2.15 5.99 4.71
N THR A 155 -3.21 5.34 5.14
CA THR A 155 -4.24 6.00 5.95
C THR A 155 -4.65 5.08 7.07
N ILE A 156 -4.86 5.67 8.24
CA ILE A 156 -5.44 4.96 9.36
C ILE A 156 -6.96 5.05 9.22
N VAL A 157 -7.61 3.89 9.26
CA VAL A 157 -9.05 3.75 9.15
C VAL A 157 -9.58 3.14 10.44
N VAL A 158 -10.61 3.76 11.00
CA VAL A 158 -11.33 3.26 12.17
C VAL A 158 -12.78 3.03 11.81
N ASN A 159 -13.22 1.77 11.75
CA ASN A 159 -14.62 1.43 11.43
C ASN A 159 -14.96 -0.01 11.86
N THR A 160 -16.21 -0.43 11.62
CA THR A 160 -16.70 -1.79 11.92
C THR A 160 -16.48 -2.80 10.79
N THR A 161 -15.91 -2.38 9.66
CA THR A 161 -15.69 -3.26 8.52
C THR A 161 -14.58 -4.27 8.82
N VAL A 162 -14.87 -5.56 8.64
CA VAL A 162 -13.92 -6.64 8.85
C VAL A 162 -12.64 -6.40 8.01
N PRO A 163 -11.44 -6.56 8.60
CA PRO A 163 -10.18 -6.42 7.89
C PRO A 163 -10.03 -7.40 6.73
N THR A 164 -9.32 -6.98 5.69
CA THR A 164 -8.94 -7.80 4.54
C THR A 164 -7.41 -7.90 4.43
N ASP A 165 -6.89 -8.61 3.43
CA ASP A 165 -5.43 -8.70 3.18
C ASP A 165 -4.77 -7.35 2.80
N TYR A 166 -5.58 -6.31 2.62
CA TYR A 166 -5.18 -4.92 2.35
C TYR A 166 -5.03 -4.08 3.63
N ASP A 167 -5.32 -4.67 4.80
CA ASP A 167 -5.36 -3.99 6.09
C ASP A 167 -4.42 -4.65 7.11
N ILE A 168 -3.54 -3.87 7.74
CA ILE A 168 -2.91 -4.29 9.00
C ILE A 168 -3.83 -3.87 10.14
N VAL A 169 -4.24 -4.83 10.96
CA VAL A 169 -5.05 -4.57 12.15
C VAL A 169 -4.12 -4.22 13.30
N LEU A 170 -4.18 -2.98 13.78
CA LEU A 170 -3.39 -2.52 14.92
C LEU A 170 -4.08 -2.89 16.24
N ALA A 171 -5.38 -2.66 16.31
CA ALA A 171 -6.18 -2.99 17.47
C ALA A 171 -7.64 -3.19 17.09
N THR A 172 -8.37 -3.80 18.01
CA THR A 172 -9.82 -3.82 18.02
C THR A 172 -10.33 -3.17 19.29
N PHE A 173 -11.49 -2.52 19.24
CA PHE A 173 -12.12 -2.02 20.46
C PHE A 173 -13.64 -2.09 20.39
N VAL A 174 -14.25 -2.20 21.57
CA VAL A 174 -15.67 -1.98 21.77
C VAL A 174 -15.81 -0.70 22.60
N GLY A 175 -16.61 0.23 22.12
CA GLY A 175 -16.80 1.54 22.75
C GLY A 175 -18.24 1.76 23.17
N ASN A 176 -18.43 2.43 24.30
CA ASN A 176 -19.73 2.90 24.77
C ASN A 176 -19.96 4.35 24.38
N THR A 177 -21.22 4.73 24.18
CA THR A 177 -21.60 6.13 24.05
C THR A 177 -21.13 6.88 25.30
N GLY A 178 -20.31 7.93 25.15
CA GLY A 178 -19.68 8.64 26.28
C GLY A 178 -18.19 8.33 26.50
N GLY A 179 -17.54 7.59 25.59
CA GLY A 179 -16.10 7.69 25.39
C GLY A 179 -15.21 6.69 26.09
N THR A 180 -15.76 5.67 26.74
CA THR A 180 -14.92 4.59 27.30
C THR A 180 -14.67 3.52 26.23
N PHE A 181 -13.39 3.17 26.02
CA PHE A 181 -12.97 2.12 25.09
C PHE A 181 -12.35 0.95 25.82
N ALA A 182 -12.77 -0.27 25.47
CA ALA A 182 -12.00 -1.48 25.78
C ALA A 182 -11.15 -1.83 24.56
N ILE A 183 -9.85 -1.51 24.61
CA ILE A 183 -8.93 -1.76 23.50
C ILE A 183 -8.28 -3.14 23.69
N THR A 184 -8.39 -3.98 22.68
CA THR A 184 -7.64 -5.22 22.53
C THR A 184 -6.60 -5.02 21.45
N GLN A 185 -5.32 -4.99 21.84
CA GLN A 185 -4.23 -4.91 20.88
C GLN A 185 -4.18 -6.16 20.02
N ARG A 186 -3.84 -5.97 18.74
CA ARG A 186 -3.41 -7.05 17.85
C ARG A 186 -1.91 -6.89 17.67
N ILE A 187 -1.16 -7.13 18.74
CA ILE A 187 0.29 -7.32 18.62
C ILE A 187 0.43 -8.65 17.87
N SER A 188 0.89 -8.63 16.62
CA SER A 188 1.41 -9.86 16.02
C SER A 188 2.78 -10.12 16.66
N GLU A 189 2.74 -10.69 17.85
CA GLU A 189 3.82 -11.50 18.39
C GLU A 189 3.22 -12.89 18.61
N ASP A 190 3.99 -13.90 18.22
CA ASP A 190 3.76 -15.35 18.27
C ASP A 190 3.19 -15.97 16.98
N VAL A 191 3.92 -16.83 16.26
CA VAL A 191 4.98 -17.78 16.69
C VAL A 191 6.32 -17.55 15.98
#